data_AF-A0A1M3IPT5-F1
#
_entry.id   AF-A0A1M3IPT5-F1
#
_cell.length_a   1.000
_cell.length_b   1.000
_cell.length_c   1.000
_cell.angle_alpha   90.00
_cell.angle_beta   90.00
_cell.angle_gamma   90.00
#
_symmetry.space_group_name_H-M   'P 1'
#
loop_
_entity.id
_entity.type
_entity.pdbx_description
1 polymer ?
#
loop_
_entity_poly.entity_id
_entity_poly.type
_entity_poly.pdbx_seq_one_letter_code
_entity_poly.pdbx_strand_id
1 'polypeptide(L)'
;MRRKARTRTLIMLGGLIEKAGLLNEFSIDLGTDLQKDVECKDQVHALFGALLELRSLLKETDEYPHSYLTLKGRVGFAKDSSLKK
;
A
#
# COMPACT_ATOMS: atom_id res chain seq x y z
N MET A 1 -12.69 -9.32 -20.68
CA MET A 1 -13.08 -8.53 -19.48
C MET A 1 -12.16 -8.71 -18.26
N ARG A 2 -11.71 -9.94 -17.93
CA ARG A 2 -10.91 -10.25 -16.72
C ARG A 2 -9.56 -9.50 -16.59
N ARG A 3 -8.85 -9.26 -17.70
CA ARG A 3 -7.58 -8.50 -17.70
C ARG A 3 -7.77 -7.03 -17.28
N LYS A 4 -8.81 -6.36 -17.81
CA LYS A 4 -9.11 -4.95 -17.47
C LYS A 4 -9.48 -4.78 -16.00
N ALA A 5 -10.26 -5.71 -15.44
CA ALA A 5 -10.61 -5.68 -14.01
C ALA A 5 -9.38 -5.87 -13.12
N ARG A 6 -8.51 -6.85 -13.44
CA ARG A 6 -7.26 -7.08 -12.72
C ARG A 6 -6.37 -5.84 -12.69
N THR A 7 -6.18 -5.19 -13.84
CA THR A 7 -5.38 -3.95 -13.91
C THR A 7 -5.95 -2.85 -13.03
N ARG A 8 -7.28 -2.63 -13.06
CA ARG A 8 -7.92 -1.62 -12.19
C ARG A 8 -7.73 -1.92 -10.70
N THR A 9 -7.85 -3.20 -10.30
CA THR A 9 -7.59 -3.60 -8.91
C THR A 9 -6.16 -3.31 -8.51
N LEU A 10 -5.17 -3.67 -9.33
CA LEU A 10 -3.76 -3.43 -9.03
C LEU A 10 -3.45 -1.93 -8.92
N ILE A 11 -4.00 -1.11 -9.82
CA ILE A 11 -3.86 0.36 -9.75
C ILE A 11 -4.45 0.89 -8.44
N MET A 12 -5.65 0.44 -8.06
CA MET A 12 -6.29 0.87 -6.82
C MET A 12 -5.46 0.48 -5.59
N LEU A 13 -4.93 -0.74 -5.55
CA LEU A 13 -4.07 -1.20 -4.45
C LEU A 13 -2.76 -0.40 -4.38
N GLY A 14 -2.14 -0.08 -5.53
CA GLY A 14 -0.98 0.82 -5.58
C GLY A 14 -1.30 2.20 -5.02
N GLY A 15 -2.47 2.76 -5.35
CA GLY A 15 -2.94 4.02 -4.79
C GLY A 15 -3.17 3.99 -3.27
N LEU A 16 -3.51 2.82 -2.69
CA LEU A 16 -3.60 2.69 -1.23
C LEU A 16 -2.21 2.76 -0.57
N ILE A 17 -1.18 2.19 -1.19
CA ILE A 17 0.21 2.26 -0.70
C ILE A 17 0.68 3.71 -0.68
N GLU A 18 0.43 4.47 -1.75
CA GLU A 18 0.71 5.90 -1.83
C GLU A 18 -0.02 6.69 -0.73
N LYS A 19 -1.34 6.50 -0.61
CA LYS A 19 -2.17 7.22 0.38
C LYS A 19 -1.82 6.90 1.82
N ALA A 20 -1.34 5.69 2.09
CA ALA A 20 -0.87 5.30 3.42
C ALA A 20 0.50 5.92 3.76
N GLY A 21 1.14 6.64 2.83
CA GLY A 21 2.44 7.27 3.02
C GLY A 21 3.62 6.29 2.92
N LEU A 22 3.39 5.05 2.49
CA LEU A 22 4.41 4.00 2.50
C LEU A 22 5.50 4.24 1.45
N LEU A 23 5.19 4.93 0.35
CA LEU A 23 6.22 5.24 -0.65
C LEU A 23 7.38 6.04 -0.04
N ASN A 24 7.07 7.04 0.79
CA ASN A 24 8.09 7.86 1.46
C ASN A 24 8.91 7.03 2.47
N GLU A 25 8.26 6.14 3.22
CA GLU A 25 8.93 5.29 4.22
C GLU A 25 9.97 4.36 3.57
N PHE A 26 9.70 3.88 2.35
CA PHE A 26 10.62 3.03 1.59
C PHE A 26 11.46 3.79 0.57
N SER A 27 11.45 5.13 0.60
CA SER A 27 12.19 6.00 -0.33
C SER A 27 11.87 5.74 -1.81
N ILE A 28 10.62 5.36 -2.11
CA ILE A 28 10.15 5.09 -3.47
C ILE A 28 9.54 6.36 -4.05
N ASP A 29 10.17 6.88 -5.10
CA ASP A 29 9.66 8.05 -5.81
C ASP A 29 8.52 7.69 -6.77
N LEU A 30 7.48 8.54 -6.80
CA LEU A 30 6.38 8.41 -7.75
C LEU A 30 6.88 8.70 -9.18
N GLY A 31 6.54 7.80 -10.11
CA GLY A 31 6.95 7.90 -11.51
C GLY A 31 8.20 7.09 -11.85
N THR A 32 8.86 6.51 -10.85
CA THR A 32 10.00 5.62 -11.05
C THR A 32 9.57 4.28 -11.67
N ASP A 33 10.26 3.85 -12.72
CA ASP A 33 10.03 2.53 -13.33
C ASP A 33 10.73 1.45 -12.50
N LEU A 34 10.03 0.98 -11.47
CA LEU A 34 10.50 -0.04 -10.53
C LEU A 34 10.85 -1.39 -11.20
N GLN A 35 10.49 -1.60 -12.47
CA GLN A 35 10.86 -2.82 -13.19
C GLN A 35 12.24 -2.74 -13.84
N LYS A 36 12.69 -1.53 -14.19
CA LYS A 36 13.95 -1.31 -14.91
C LYS A 36 15.05 -0.76 -14.03
N ASP A 37 14.68 -0.05 -12.98
CA ASP A 37 15.64 0.55 -12.07
C ASP A 37 16.19 -0.50 -11.10
N VAL A 38 17.49 -0.80 -11.25
CA VAL A 38 18.19 -1.80 -10.43
C VAL A 38 18.38 -1.30 -9.00
N GLU A 39 18.52 0.02 -8.81
CA GLU A 39 18.73 0.64 -7.49
C GLU A 39 17.44 0.59 -6.66
N CYS A 40 16.29 0.56 -7.31
CA CYS A 40 14.98 0.44 -6.65
C CYS A 40 14.67 -0.98 -6.15
N LYS A 41 15.48 -1.99 -6.48
CA LYS A 41 15.20 -3.39 -6.10
C LYS A 41 15.13 -3.57 -4.60
N ASP A 42 16.05 -2.97 -3.85
CA ASP A 42 16.09 -3.12 -2.39
C ASP A 42 14.91 -2.42 -1.72
N GLN A 43 14.49 -1.26 -2.23
CA GLN A 43 13.30 -0.55 -1.76
C GLN A 43 12.03 -1.36 -1.99
N VAL A 44 11.90 -1.97 -3.17
CA VAL A 44 10.77 -2.83 -3.53
C VAL A 44 10.76 -4.09 -2.66
N HIS A 45 11.93 -4.70 -2.41
CA HIS A 45 12.04 -5.84 -1.51
C HIS A 45 11.71 -5.47 -0.07
N ALA A 46 12.15 -4.30 0.41
CA ALA A 46 11.84 -3.82 1.75
C ALA A 46 10.34 -3.59 1.94
N LEU A 47 9.68 -2.93 0.98
CA LEU A 47 8.22 -2.77 0.98
C LEU A 47 7.50 -4.12 0.98
N PHE A 48 7.95 -5.06 0.14
CA PHE A 48 7.36 -6.39 0.11
C PHE A 48 7.56 -7.15 1.42
N GLY A 49 8.75 -7.07 2.03
CA GLY A 49 9.06 -7.64 3.34
C GLY A 49 8.14 -7.10 4.44
N ALA A 50 7.94 -5.79 4.49
CA ALA A 50 7.02 -5.17 5.45
C ALA A 50 5.57 -5.65 5.29
N LEU A 51 5.12 -5.86 4.05
CA LEU A 51 3.78 -6.43 3.78
C LEU A 51 3.68 -7.90 4.20
N LEU A 52 4.77 -8.67 4.12
CA LEU A 52 4.82 -10.04 4.64
C LEU A 52 4.73 -10.06 6.17
N GLU A 53 5.48 -9.20 6.84
CA GLU A 53 5.41 -9.06 8.31
C GLU A 53 4.01 -8.62 8.76
N LEU A 54 3.41 -7.63 8.09
CA LEU A 54 2.03 -7.22 8.36
C LEU A 54 1.07 -8.40 8.20
N ARG A 55 1.22 -9.20 7.15
CA ARG A 55 0.37 -10.38 6.95
C ARG A 55 0.53 -11.40 8.06
N SER A 56 1.74 -11.59 8.60
CA SER A 56 1.99 -12.48 9.74
C SER A 56 1.31 -11.93 11.01
N LEU A 57 1.49 -10.63 11.31
CA LEU A 57 0.84 -9.96 12.44
C LEU A 57 -0.68 -10.10 12.38
N LEU A 58 -1.30 -9.90 11.22
CA LEU A 58 -2.75 -10.03 11.02
C LEU A 58 -3.27 -11.46 11.23
N LYS A 59 -2.41 -12.48 11.15
CA LYS A 59 -2.78 -13.89 11.35
C LYS A 59 -2.53 -14.38 12.76
N GLU A 60 -1.44 -13.92 13.36
CA GLU A 60 -0.92 -14.44 14.63
C GLU A 60 -1.43 -13.66 15.83
N THR A 61 -1.87 -12.41 15.62
CA THR A 61 -2.39 -11.54 16.66
C THR A 61 -3.87 -11.22 16.42
N ASP A 62 -4.64 -11.12 17.51
CA ASP A 62 -6.00 -10.56 17.47
C ASP A 62 -6.01 -9.04 17.73
N GLU A 63 -4.83 -8.41 17.71
CA GLU A 63 -4.65 -6.97 17.97
C GLU A 63 -5.18 -6.09 16.82
N TYR A 64 -5.29 -6.66 15.63
CA TYR A 64 -5.68 -5.95 14.41
C TYR A 64 -6.96 -6.55 13.81
N PRO A 65 -8.09 -6.58 14.54
CA PRO A 65 -9.32 -7.12 14.01
C PRO A 65 -9.81 -6.26 12.84
N HIS A 66 -10.52 -6.89 11.91
CA HIS A 66 -10.97 -6.23 10.68
C HIS A 66 -11.80 -4.97 10.94
N SER A 67 -12.59 -4.95 12.02
CA SER A 67 -13.40 -3.80 12.44
C SER A 67 -12.53 -2.59 12.83
N TYR A 68 -11.44 -2.82 13.57
CA TYR A 68 -10.49 -1.78 13.95
C TYR A 68 -9.80 -1.19 12.72
N LEU A 69 -9.28 -2.04 11.84
CA LEU A 69 -8.62 -1.61 10.61
C LEU A 69 -9.59 -0.85 9.68
N THR A 70 -10.84 -1.28 9.61
CA THR A 70 -11.90 -0.57 8.86
C THR A 70 -12.11 0.83 9.41
N LEU A 71 -12.23 0.99 10.74
CA LEU A 71 -12.40 2.30 11.35
C LEU A 71 -11.18 3.20 11.11
N LYS A 72 -9.97 2.67 11.32
CA LYS A 72 -8.71 3.39 11.06
C LYS A 72 -8.62 3.85 9.61
N GLY A 73 -8.98 2.99 8.66
CA GLY A 73 -9.02 3.30 7.23
C GLY A 73 -10.00 4.44 6.91
N ARG A 74 -11.23 4.39 7.44
CA ARG A 74 -12.23 5.47 7.24
C ARG A 74 -11.72 6.81 7.76
N VAL A 75 -11.10 6.83 8.93
CA VAL A 75 -10.51 8.05 9.51
C VAL A 75 -9.35 8.55 8.64
N GLY A 76 -8.49 7.64 8.16
CA GLY A 76 -7.40 7.98 7.24
C GLY A 76 -7.91 8.63 5.95
N PHE A 77 -8.91 8.01 5.30
CA PHE A 77 -9.54 8.57 4.10
C PHE A 77 -10.20 9.94 4.33
N ALA A 78 -10.85 10.14 5.48
CA ALA A 78 -11.47 11.42 5.81
C ALA A 78 -10.44 12.54 6.05
N LYS A 79 -9.25 12.20 6.50
CA LYS A 79 -8.14 13.14 6.75
C LYS A 79 -7.31 13.41 5.51
N ASP A 80 -7.34 12.52 4.52
CA ASP A 80 -6.65 12.71 3.25
C ASP A 80 -7.29 13.86 2.44
N SER A 81 -6.66 15.03 2.51
CA SER A 81 -7.08 16.27 1.84
C SER A 81 -7.03 16.21 0.31
N SER A 82 -6.52 15.14 -0.30
CA SER A 82 -6.55 14.94 -1.76
C SER A 82 -7.97 14.72 -2.33
N LEU A 83 -8.97 14.50 -1.48
CA LEU A 83 -10.39 14.34 -1.86
C LEU A 83 -11.21 15.64 -1.81
N LYS A 84 -10.61 16.79 -1.47
CA LYS A 84 -11.29 18.11 -1.40
C LYS A 84 -11.16 18.96 -2.68
N LYS A 85 -10.82 18.35 -3.83
CA LYS A 85 -10.76 19.02 -5.13
C LYS A 85 -12.00 18.72 -5.96
#